data_AF-A0A8J7N636-F1
#
_entry.id   AF-A0A8J7N636-F1
#
_cell.length_a   1.000
_cell.length_b   1.000
_cell.length_c   1.000
_cell.angle_alpha   90.00
_cell.angle_beta   90.00
_cell.angle_gamma   90.00
#
_symmetry.space_group_name_H-M   'P 1'
#
loop_
_entity.id
_entity.type
_entity.pdbx_description
1 polymer ?
#
loop_
_entity_poly.entity_id
_entity_poly.type
_entity_poly.pdbx_seq_one_letter_code
_entity_poly.pdbx_strand_id
1 'polypeptide(L)'
;MKHVVRIATLAAAAAALALGAAPAGAIKLENYQKYRLDSRNVQATFKSLIEVRIEGVLQGLFIANRAAVAAGARPLFCPPANLQMRGADAVKLLDTELTSGTGADGKPYPGDTNIEDVMLKVAQKQWPCAR
;
A
#
# COMPACT_ATOMS: atom_id res chain seq x y z
N MET A 1 -21.17 18.88 40.04
CA MET A 1 -20.70 19.49 38.79
C MET A 1 -20.18 18.39 37.88
N LYS A 2 -20.73 18.29 36.67
CA LYS A 2 -20.48 17.23 35.68
C LYS A 2 -19.17 17.52 34.94
N HIS A 3 -18.21 16.60 34.95
CA HIS A 3 -17.12 16.61 33.96
C HIS A 3 -17.07 15.27 33.22
N VAL A 4 -17.96 15.21 32.24
CA VAL A 4 -17.93 14.33 31.08
C VAL A 4 -16.81 14.84 30.18
N VAL A 5 -15.63 14.19 30.11
CA VAL A 5 -14.76 14.16 28.91
C VAL A 5 -13.73 13.04 29.09
N ARG A 6 -13.97 11.84 28.55
CA ARG A 6 -12.88 10.88 28.22
C ARG A 6 -13.29 9.73 27.29
N ILE A 7 -14.23 9.97 26.38
CA ILE A 7 -14.68 8.96 25.39
C ILE A 7 -14.30 9.36 23.95
N ALA A 8 -13.72 10.55 23.74
CA ALA A 8 -13.45 11.08 22.39
C ALA A 8 -12.24 10.46 21.68
N THR A 9 -11.36 9.73 22.37
CA THR A 9 -10.10 9.22 21.78
C THR A 9 -10.23 7.91 21.02
N LEU A 10 -11.30 7.13 21.22
CA LEU A 10 -11.50 5.86 20.51
C LEU A 10 -12.17 6.04 19.13
N ALA A 11 -12.94 7.10 18.93
CA ALA A 11 -13.62 7.36 17.65
C ALA A 11 -12.66 7.87 16.55
N ALA A 12 -11.57 8.55 16.93
CA ALA A 12 -10.61 9.08 15.96
C ALA A 12 -9.75 7.97 15.33
N ALA A 13 -9.46 6.88 16.05
CA ALA A 13 -8.70 5.75 15.51
C ALA A 13 -9.52 4.94 14.49
N ALA A 14 -10.83 4.82 14.69
CA ALA A 14 -11.72 4.14 13.74
C ALA A 14 -11.98 4.95 12.47
N ALA A 15 -12.02 6.29 12.56
CA ALA A 15 -12.15 7.16 11.40
C ALA A 15 -10.90 7.13 10.50
N ALA A 16 -9.69 6.98 11.06
CA ALA A 16 -8.46 6.87 10.29
C ALA A 16 -8.38 5.57 9.46
N LEU A 17 -8.97 4.47 9.95
CA LEU A 17 -9.06 3.20 9.20
C LEU A 17 -10.13 3.24 8.09
N ALA A 18 -11.13 4.12 8.19
CA ALA A 18 -12.20 4.25 7.19
C ALA A 18 -11.85 5.17 6.01
N LEU A 19 -10.95 6.14 6.21
CA LEU A 19 -10.51 7.06 5.14
C LEU A 19 -9.27 6.58 4.36
N GLY A 20 -8.65 5.47 4.76
CA GLY A 20 -7.40 4.94 4.18
C GLY A 20 -7.58 3.90 3.08
N ALA A 21 -8.79 3.46 2.78
CA ALA A 21 -9.07 2.55 1.67
C ALA A 21 -9.20 3.34 0.37
N ALA A 22 -8.11 3.92 -0.15
CA ALA A 22 -8.16 4.32 -1.55
C ALA A 22 -8.22 3.06 -2.41
N PRO A 23 -9.06 3.08 -3.44
CA PRO A 23 -9.42 1.86 -4.13
C PRO A 23 -8.20 1.38 -4.90
N ALA A 24 -7.80 0.13 -4.63
CA ALA A 24 -7.27 -0.77 -5.65
C ALA A 24 -7.96 -0.42 -6.97
N GLY A 25 -7.21 0.13 -7.94
CA GLY A 25 -7.74 0.88 -9.10
C GLY A 25 -9.16 0.46 -9.45
N ALA A 26 -10.13 1.30 -9.07
CA ALA A 26 -11.51 0.86 -8.89
C ALA A 26 -11.98 0.05 -10.10
N ILE A 27 -12.21 -1.26 -9.90
CA ILE A 27 -12.87 -2.08 -10.91
C ILE A 27 -14.22 -1.39 -11.11
N LYS A 28 -14.41 -0.77 -12.28
CA LYS A 28 -15.70 -0.15 -12.60
C LYS A 28 -16.80 -1.18 -12.37
N LEU A 29 -17.91 -0.76 -11.75
CA LEU A 29 -18.99 -1.67 -11.37
C LEU A 29 -19.47 -2.51 -12.57
N GLU A 30 -19.47 -1.94 -13.77
CA GLU A 30 -19.75 -2.63 -15.04
C GLU A 30 -18.82 -3.83 -15.30
N ASN A 31 -17.52 -3.69 -15.05
CA ASN A 31 -16.54 -4.76 -15.20
C ASN A 31 -16.70 -5.80 -14.10
N TYR A 32 -16.91 -5.37 -12.85
CA TYR A 32 -17.20 -6.29 -11.76
C TYR A 32 -18.46 -7.12 -12.04
N GLN A 33 -19.54 -6.48 -12.49
CA GLN A 33 -20.79 -7.17 -12.83
C GLN A 33 -20.64 -8.12 -14.02
N LYS A 34 -19.84 -7.74 -15.02
CA LYS A 34 -19.52 -8.58 -16.18
C LYS A 34 -18.72 -9.82 -15.78
N TYR A 35 -17.68 -9.65 -14.96
CA TYR A 35 -16.77 -10.75 -14.60
C TYR A 35 -17.21 -11.57 -13.39
N ARG A 36 -18.07 -11.05 -12.49
CA ARG A 36 -18.54 -11.81 -11.31
C ARG A 36 -19.35 -13.06 -11.69
N LEU A 37 -20.01 -13.02 -12.85
CA LEU A 37 -20.83 -14.13 -13.37
C LEU A 37 -20.04 -15.01 -14.37
N ASP A 38 -18.87 -14.55 -14.81
CA ASP A 38 -17.99 -15.20 -15.79
C ASP A 38 -16.83 -15.96 -15.13
N SER A 39 -17.04 -16.40 -13.87
CA SER A 39 -16.06 -17.13 -13.06
C SER A 39 -15.61 -18.47 -13.66
N ARG A 40 -16.28 -18.94 -14.73
CA ARG A 40 -15.91 -20.13 -15.47
C ARG A 40 -14.73 -19.90 -16.43
N ASN A 41 -14.47 -18.66 -16.84
CA ASN A 41 -13.46 -18.31 -17.85
C ASN A 41 -12.28 -17.49 -17.29
N VAL A 42 -12.38 -16.97 -16.05
CA VAL A 42 -11.31 -16.21 -15.41
C VAL A 42 -10.52 -17.13 -14.47
N GLN A 43 -9.39 -17.66 -14.93
CA GLN A 43 -8.45 -18.36 -14.05
C GLN A 43 -7.49 -17.37 -13.39
N ALA A 44 -7.58 -17.22 -12.07
CA ALA A 44 -6.54 -16.55 -11.29
C ALA A 44 -5.33 -17.48 -11.18
N THR A 45 -4.16 -16.99 -11.57
CA THR A 45 -2.88 -17.67 -11.32
C THR A 45 -2.31 -17.20 -9.98
N PHE A 46 -1.49 -18.03 -9.32
CA PHE A 46 -0.76 -17.60 -8.11
C PHE A 46 0.05 -16.32 -8.36
N LYS A 47 0.66 -16.20 -9.55
CA LYS A 47 1.35 -14.97 -9.99
C LYS A 47 0.41 -13.76 -9.99
N SER A 48 -0.77 -13.87 -10.60
CA SER A 48 -1.73 -12.76 -10.64
C SER A 48 -2.24 -12.36 -9.24
N LEU A 49 -2.35 -13.31 -8.31
CA LEU A 49 -2.73 -13.01 -6.93
C LEU A 49 -1.61 -12.26 -6.19
N ILE A 50 -0.35 -12.63 -6.41
CA ILE A 50 0.81 -11.93 -5.87
C ILE A 50 0.86 -10.50 -6.43
N GLU A 51 0.72 -10.32 -7.74
CA GLU A 51 0.72 -9.01 -8.39
C GLU A 51 -0.36 -8.09 -7.79
N VAL A 52 -1.58 -8.59 -7.62
CA VAL A 52 -2.68 -7.84 -6.99
C VAL A 52 -2.36 -7.50 -5.53
N ARG A 53 -1.77 -8.43 -4.76
CA ARG A 53 -1.39 -8.18 -3.37
C ARG A 53 -0.34 -7.07 -3.28
N ILE A 54 0.73 -7.15 -4.06
CA ILE A 54 1.84 -6.19 -4.03
C ILE A 54 1.39 -4.81 -4.54
N GLU A 55 0.53 -4.77 -5.57
CA GLU A 55 -0.11 -3.53 -6.01
C GLU A 55 -0.91 -2.88 -4.87
N GLY A 56 -1.74 -3.67 -4.18
CA GLY A 56 -2.55 -3.20 -3.06
C GLY A 56 -1.71 -2.66 -1.90
N VAL A 57 -0.59 -3.33 -1.56
CA VAL A 57 0.35 -2.87 -0.53
C VAL A 57 0.92 -1.50 -0.90
N LEU A 58 1.44 -1.36 -2.13
CA LEU A 58 2.03 -0.10 -2.57
C LEU A 58 1.03 1.05 -2.61
N GLN A 59 -0.19 0.80 -3.11
CA GLN A 59 -1.25 1.80 -3.09
C GLN A 59 -1.62 2.18 -1.66
N GLY A 60 -1.75 1.19 -0.76
CA GLY A 60 -1.91 1.39 0.68
C GLY A 60 -0.90 2.37 1.26
N LEU A 61 0.39 2.16 0.95
CA LEU A 61 1.47 3.06 1.36
C LEU A 61 1.29 4.48 0.80
N PHE A 62 0.92 4.63 -0.47
CA PHE A 62 0.71 5.97 -1.08
C PHE A 62 -0.42 6.73 -0.40
N ILE A 63 -1.47 6.02 0.02
CA ILE A 63 -2.62 6.60 0.71
C ILE A 63 -2.23 6.99 2.12
N ALA A 64 -1.58 6.08 2.85
CA ALA A 64 -1.09 6.32 4.20
C ALA A 64 -0.13 7.52 4.24
N ASN A 65 0.78 7.61 3.27
CA ASN A 65 1.71 8.73 3.15
C ASN A 65 0.99 10.07 2.89
N ARG A 66 0.02 10.11 1.96
CA ARG A 66 -0.80 11.31 1.73
C ARG A 66 -1.63 11.71 2.95
N ALA A 67 -2.23 10.74 3.63
CA ALA A 67 -3.01 10.97 4.84
C ALA A 67 -2.13 11.51 5.98
N ALA A 68 -0.92 10.98 6.14
CA ALA A 68 0.05 11.47 7.11
C ALA A 68 0.44 12.93 6.84
N VAL A 69 0.69 13.30 5.57
CA VAL A 69 0.97 14.69 5.19
C VAL A 69 -0.24 15.60 5.46
N ALA A 70 -1.45 15.16 5.11
CA ALA A 70 -2.67 15.92 5.41
C ALA A 70 -2.88 16.13 6.93
N ALA A 71 -2.37 15.21 7.76
CA ALA A 71 -2.35 15.32 9.22
C ALA A 71 -1.16 16.15 9.77
N GLY A 72 -0.33 16.75 8.91
CA GLY A 72 0.79 17.60 9.30
C GLY A 72 2.11 16.87 9.56
N ALA A 73 2.19 15.56 9.29
CA ALA A 73 3.44 14.82 9.37
C ALA A 73 4.32 15.08 8.12
N ARG A 74 5.62 14.85 8.26
CA ARG A 74 6.52 14.84 7.10
C ARG A 74 6.24 13.60 6.22
N PRO A 75 6.27 13.73 4.88
CA PRO A 75 6.13 12.58 3.99
C PRO A 75 7.26 11.59 4.23
N LEU A 76 6.93 10.29 4.20
CA LEU A 76 7.91 9.20 4.27
C LEU A 76 8.64 9.00 2.93
N PHE A 77 7.96 9.28 1.81
CA PHE A 77 8.48 9.24 0.45
C PHE A 77 7.69 10.20 -0.45
N CYS A 78 8.23 10.57 -1.62
CA CYS A 78 7.69 11.65 -2.45
C CYS A 78 7.47 11.20 -3.91
N PRO A 79 6.42 10.40 -4.18
CA PRO A 79 6.17 9.86 -5.51
C PRO A 79 5.67 10.95 -6.49
N PRO A 80 5.85 10.78 -7.81
CA PRO A 80 5.25 11.66 -8.81
C PRO A 80 3.73 11.71 -8.67
N ALA A 81 3.13 12.88 -8.87
CA ALA A 81 1.70 13.11 -8.66
C ALA A 81 0.78 12.23 -9.52
N ASN A 82 1.27 11.80 -10.68
CA ASN A 82 0.57 10.97 -11.66
C ASN A 82 1.15 9.54 -11.76
N LEU A 83 1.89 9.08 -10.74
CA LEU A 83 2.43 7.74 -10.73
C LEU A 83 1.31 6.71 -10.77
N GLN A 84 1.21 5.98 -11.87
CA GLN A 84 0.39 4.79 -12.00
C GLN A 84 1.32 3.60 -12.09
N MET A 85 1.14 2.63 -11.20
CA MET A 85 1.95 1.42 -11.19
C MET A 85 1.06 0.20 -11.03
N ARG A 86 1.24 -0.75 -11.92
CA ARG A 86 0.50 -2.02 -11.94
C ARG A 86 1.25 -3.08 -11.14
N GLY A 87 0.54 -4.12 -10.71
CA GLY A 87 1.11 -5.20 -9.91
C GLY A 87 2.39 -5.81 -10.46
N ALA A 88 2.50 -6.03 -11.77
CA ALA A 88 3.72 -6.55 -12.39
C ALA A 88 4.94 -5.61 -12.20
N ASP A 89 4.75 -4.30 -12.31
CA ASP A 89 5.82 -3.32 -12.12
C ASP A 89 6.18 -3.20 -10.63
N ALA A 90 5.19 -3.26 -9.74
CA ALA A 90 5.40 -3.25 -8.30
C ALA A 90 6.15 -4.50 -7.82
N VAL A 91 5.80 -5.68 -8.35
CA VAL A 91 6.53 -6.94 -8.11
C VAL A 91 7.96 -6.84 -8.62
N LYS A 92 8.20 -6.23 -9.79
CA LYS A 92 9.56 -6.05 -10.30
C LYS A 92 10.43 -5.18 -9.38
N LEU A 93 9.86 -4.11 -8.80
CA LEU A 93 10.58 -3.28 -7.82
C LEU A 93 10.91 -4.08 -6.55
N LEU A 94 9.95 -4.88 -6.07
CA LEU A 94 10.14 -5.77 -4.94
C LEU A 94 11.23 -6.81 -5.22
N ASP A 95 11.17 -7.52 -6.34
CA ASP A 95 12.15 -8.54 -6.72
C ASP A 95 13.56 -7.95 -6.84
N THR A 96 13.66 -6.71 -7.35
CA THR A 96 14.92 -5.96 -7.42
C THR A 96 15.48 -5.72 -6.02
N GLU A 97 14.64 -5.28 -5.07
CA GLU A 97 15.04 -5.08 -3.67
C GLU A 97 15.39 -6.40 -2.96
N LEU A 98 14.68 -7.49 -3.24
CA LEU A 98 14.99 -8.80 -2.64
C LEU A 98 16.28 -9.42 -3.20
N THR A 99 16.62 -9.12 -4.45
CA THR A 99 17.84 -9.64 -5.10
C THR A 99 19.08 -8.81 -4.76
N SER A 100 18.94 -7.49 -4.70
CA SER A 100 20.08 -6.55 -4.56
C SER A 100 20.13 -5.83 -3.21
N GLY A 101 19.04 -5.87 -2.45
CA GLY A 101 18.90 -5.17 -1.18
C GLY A 101 19.14 -6.08 0.01
N THR A 102 19.56 -5.44 1.09
CA THR A 102 19.73 -6.05 2.40
C THR A 102 18.87 -5.29 3.39
N GLY A 103 18.37 -5.96 4.44
CA GLY A 103 17.66 -5.37 5.57
C GLY A 103 18.48 -4.27 6.26
N ALA A 104 17.92 -3.66 7.31
CA ALA A 104 18.58 -2.56 8.02
C ALA A 104 19.95 -2.94 8.61
N ASP A 105 20.20 -4.24 8.82
CA ASP A 105 21.43 -4.82 9.36
C ASP A 105 22.43 -5.27 8.27
N GLY A 106 22.15 -4.98 7.00
CA GLY A 106 23.03 -5.36 5.89
C GLY A 106 22.97 -6.83 5.50
N LYS A 107 22.01 -7.61 6.03
CA LYS A 107 21.77 -9.03 5.66
C LYS A 107 20.55 -9.18 4.75
N PRO A 108 20.37 -10.33 4.06
CA PRO A 108 19.12 -10.61 3.36
C PRO A 108 17.91 -10.51 4.30
N TYR A 109 16.75 -10.14 3.76
CA TYR A 109 15.52 -10.08 4.56
C TYR A 109 15.19 -11.46 5.16
N PRO A 110 14.93 -11.54 6.48
CA PRO A 110 14.37 -12.73 7.10
C PRO A 110 13.06 -13.17 6.43
N GLY A 111 12.81 -14.48 6.35
CA GLY A 111 11.63 -15.03 5.66
C GLY A 111 10.29 -14.67 6.31
N ASP A 112 10.30 -14.17 7.54
CA ASP A 112 9.16 -13.68 8.32
C ASP A 112 8.98 -12.15 8.24
N THR A 113 9.78 -11.46 7.43
CA THR A 113 9.65 -10.00 7.25
C THR A 113 8.30 -9.66 6.59
N ASN A 114 7.58 -8.67 7.14
CA ASN A 114 6.35 -8.19 6.51
C ASN A 114 6.68 -7.53 5.16
N ILE A 115 5.92 -7.89 4.13
CA ILE A 115 6.16 -7.39 2.78
C ILE A 115 5.92 -5.87 2.67
N GLU A 116 5.03 -5.34 3.50
CA GLU A 116 4.73 -3.92 3.64
C GLU A 116 5.97 -3.11 4.06
N ASP A 117 6.79 -3.65 4.96
CA ASP A 117 8.00 -2.99 5.46
C ASP A 117 9.06 -2.92 4.35
N VAL A 118 9.21 -4.01 3.59
CA VAL A 118 10.12 -4.05 2.42
C VAL A 118 9.64 -3.07 1.35
N MET A 119 8.34 -3.04 1.05
CA MET A 119 7.76 -2.14 0.06
C MET A 119 7.82 -0.67 0.47
N LEU A 120 7.71 -0.35 1.76
CA LEU A 120 7.93 1.01 2.27
C LEU A 120 9.37 1.46 1.99
N LYS A 121 10.34 0.58 2.25
CA LYS A 121 11.75 0.87 1.95
C LYS A 121 12.01 1.03 0.45
N VAL A 122 11.40 0.19 -0.38
CA VAL A 122 11.41 0.36 -1.85
C VAL A 122 10.90 1.74 -2.23
N ALA A 123 9.76 2.17 -1.68
CA ALA A 123 9.18 3.48 -1.98
C ALA A 123 10.09 4.65 -1.56
N GLN A 124 10.74 4.54 -0.39
CA GLN A 124 11.71 5.52 0.10
C GLN A 124 12.95 5.63 -0.79
N LYS A 125 13.45 4.50 -1.31
CA LYS A 125 14.59 4.47 -2.23
C LYS A 125 14.23 5.01 -3.61
N GLN A 126 13.07 4.62 -4.13
CA GLN A 126 12.64 4.97 -5.48
C GLN A 126 12.20 6.44 -5.58
N TRP A 127 11.61 6.97 -4.50
CA TRP A 127 11.06 8.32 -4.45
C TRP A 127 11.51 9.07 -3.19
N PRO A 128 12.81 9.40 -3.07
CA PRO A 128 13.30 10.16 -1.93
C PRO A 128 12.69 11.57 -1.92
N CYS A 129 12.29 12.04 -0.75
CA CYS A 129 11.90 13.43 -0.57
C CYS A 129 13.15 14.33 -0.58
N ALA A 130 13.04 15.49 -1.22
CA ALA A 130 14.08 16.53 -1.12
C ALA A 130 14.28 16.90 0.36
N ARG A 131 15.54 17.07 0.75
CA ARG A 131 15.93 17.43 2.13
C ARG A 131 15.70 18.91 2.41
#